data_AF-A0A7J8RWW7-F1
#
_entry.id   AF-A0A7J8RWW7-F1
#
_cell.length_a   1.000
_cell.length_b   1.000
_cell.length_c   1.000
_cell.angle_alpha   90.00
_cell.angle_beta   90.00
_cell.angle_gamma   90.00
#
_symmetry.space_group_name_H-M   'P 1'
#
loop_
_entity.id
_entity.type
_entity.pdbx_description
1 polymer ?
#
loop_
_entity_poly.entity_id
_entity_poly.type
_entity_poly.pdbx_seq_one_letter_code
_entity_poly.pdbx_strand_id
1 'polypeptide(L)'
;MSYCTLAVVGNFTYPSTSTSNPSPKVSISNSIQRRKEFVSLLKNCKDANQILPIHAKIIRTGHDQDPFILFELLRLSSTLSSVNYASTIFQLVHNPNVFLYTALIDGFVSAGSYSDGISLYFQMINRFIVPDKYVITSVLKACGSRFALREGKEVHCQASKLGLSSNRSITMKLMEFYGKCGEFDDARKVFDKMTERDVVASTIVINCFLDHGLVEQAIEVFDRVRVKDTVCWTAMIDGLVRNGEMNMALEMFREMQKENMRPNEVTIVCVLSACSQLGALELGRWVHSYIAKHHRIELNHFVGGALISMYSRCGDIDEAERIFAIMKERNVITYNLMISGLAMHGKSIQAIEIFRGMIKQGLLPTSVTFVAILNACSHGGLVNLGLEMFHSMSRDYGIPPQIEHYGCIVDLLGRVGHLKEAYNFIQNMEIAPDHVMLGSLLSACKIHGNFELGEQVARILMNHGVVDSGTYVLLANVYASSGKWKEAAQIRAKMKEGGIQKEPGCSSIEVNNEIHEFLLGDLRHPQKEKIYNKLEELNQVLKEAGHIPATDAVLHDIEDWEKEQALAIHSERLAICYGLISTKPCTTIRVVKNLRVCDDCHSMIKLIAKITGRKIVVRDRKRFHHFENGNCSCGDYW
;
A
#
# COMPACT_ATOMS: atom_id res chain seq x y z
N MET A 1 -42.05 22.66 -29.72
CA MET A 1 -43.49 23.00 -29.73
C MET A 1 -44.27 21.77 -29.32
N SER A 2 -45.40 22.01 -28.65
CA SER A 2 -46.43 21.06 -28.18
C SER A 2 -46.30 20.63 -26.72
N TYR A 3 -46.91 21.48 -25.89
CA TYR A 3 -47.26 21.32 -24.49
C TYR A 3 -48.32 20.23 -24.30
N CYS A 4 -48.17 19.42 -23.26
CA CYS A 4 -49.30 18.80 -22.56
C CYS A 4 -48.96 18.68 -21.07
N THR A 5 -49.34 19.73 -20.36
CA THR A 5 -49.46 19.84 -18.91
C THR A 5 -50.68 19.02 -18.48
N LEU A 6 -50.50 18.06 -17.56
CA LEU A 6 -51.60 17.54 -16.75
C LEU A 6 -51.13 17.47 -15.30
N ALA A 7 -51.47 18.55 -14.59
CA ALA A 7 -51.51 18.59 -13.14
C ALA A 7 -52.68 17.71 -12.66
N VAL A 8 -52.42 16.82 -11.70
CA VAL A 8 -53.48 16.17 -10.91
C VAL A 8 -53.33 16.68 -9.48
N VAL A 9 -54.06 17.76 -9.22
CA VAL A 9 -54.47 18.15 -7.87
C VAL A 9 -55.73 17.33 -7.58
N GLY A 10 -55.60 16.29 -6.75
CA GLY A 10 -56.72 15.47 -6.29
C GLY A 10 -57.00 15.75 -4.82
N ASN A 11 -58.02 16.57 -4.55
CA ASN A 11 -58.57 16.79 -3.23
C ASN A 11 -59.10 15.47 -2.63
N PHE A 12 -58.74 15.22 -1.38
CA PHE A 12 -59.30 14.14 -0.56
C PHE A 12 -60.79 14.39 -0.29
N THR A 13 -61.66 13.55 -0.83
CA THR A 13 -63.05 13.41 -0.38
C THR A 13 -63.18 12.15 0.47
N TYR A 14 -63.52 12.32 1.75
CA TYR A 14 -63.88 11.24 2.65
C TYR A 14 -65.22 10.61 2.22
N PRO A 15 -65.36 9.28 2.11
CA PRO A 15 -66.66 8.64 2.09
C PRO A 15 -67.21 8.53 3.51
N SER A 16 -68.46 8.94 3.64
CA SER A 16 -69.30 8.89 4.83
C SER A 16 -69.56 7.47 5.32
N THR A 17 -69.68 7.37 6.65
CA THR A 17 -69.98 6.18 7.44
C THR A 17 -71.32 5.55 7.10
N SER A 18 -71.35 4.25 6.77
CA SER A 18 -72.54 3.40 6.88
C SER A 18 -72.29 2.32 7.94
N THR A 19 -73.24 2.24 8.88
CA THR A 19 -73.28 1.35 10.04
C THR A 19 -73.79 -0.04 9.66
N SER A 20 -73.12 -1.11 10.08
CA SER A 20 -73.79 -2.28 10.70
C SER A 20 -72.82 -3.35 11.24
N ASN A 21 -73.10 -3.71 12.50
CA ASN A 21 -72.75 -4.89 13.30
C ASN A 21 -71.38 -5.04 14.00
N PRO A 22 -71.39 -5.27 15.34
CA PRO A 22 -70.19 -5.29 16.17
C PRO A 22 -69.56 -6.70 16.25
N SER A 23 -68.27 -6.79 15.95
CA SER A 23 -67.41 -7.92 16.33
C SER A 23 -66.48 -7.49 17.47
N PRO A 24 -66.00 -8.43 18.32
CA PRO A 24 -65.60 -8.12 19.69
C PRO A 24 -64.29 -7.33 19.76
N LYS A 25 -64.28 -6.28 20.58
CA LYS A 25 -63.10 -5.49 20.98
C LYS A 25 -62.08 -6.39 21.69
N VAL A 26 -61.27 -7.16 20.95
CA VAL A 26 -59.92 -7.49 21.40
C VAL A 26 -59.20 -6.16 21.50
N SER A 27 -58.98 -5.71 22.73
CA SER A 27 -58.59 -4.33 23.03
C SER A 27 -57.31 -3.96 22.28
N ILE A 28 -57.38 -2.92 21.45
CA ILE A 28 -56.25 -2.33 20.70
C ILE A 28 -55.02 -2.08 21.62
N SER A 29 -55.25 -1.84 22.91
CA SER A 29 -54.22 -1.74 23.96
C SER A 29 -53.35 -2.99 24.13
N ASN A 30 -53.94 -4.19 24.07
CA ASN A 30 -53.22 -5.47 24.23
C ASN A 30 -52.32 -5.78 23.04
N SER A 31 -52.72 -5.39 21.82
CA SER A 31 -51.89 -5.55 20.61
C SER A 31 -50.67 -4.61 20.62
N ILE A 32 -50.86 -3.36 21.03
CA ILE A 32 -49.77 -2.37 21.17
C ILE A 32 -48.79 -2.78 22.26
N GLN A 33 -49.28 -3.30 23.39
CA GLN A 33 -48.46 -3.77 24.49
C GLN A 33 -47.59 -4.97 24.06
N ARG A 34 -48.19 -5.96 23.38
CA ARG A 34 -47.44 -7.11 22.84
C ARG A 34 -46.41 -6.71 21.79
N ARG A 35 -46.70 -5.74 20.91
CA ARG A 35 -45.71 -5.19 19.97
C ARG A 35 -44.49 -4.65 20.71
N LYS A 36 -44.69 -3.84 21.75
CA LYS A 36 -43.59 -3.27 22.54
C LYS A 36 -42.77 -4.35 23.22
N GLU A 37 -43.42 -5.37 23.77
CA GLU A 37 -42.75 -6.53 24.39
C GLU A 37 -41.87 -7.29 23.39
N PHE A 38 -42.40 -7.63 22.20
CA PHE A 38 -41.61 -8.32 21.17
C PHE A 38 -40.45 -7.47 20.65
N VAL A 39 -40.67 -6.19 20.37
CA VAL A 39 -39.58 -5.28 19.95
C VAL A 39 -38.52 -5.16 21.04
N SER A 40 -38.91 -5.11 22.32
CA SER A 40 -37.96 -5.09 23.44
C SER A 40 -37.16 -6.39 23.57
N LEU A 41 -37.82 -7.54 23.40
CA LEU A 41 -37.15 -8.85 23.43
C LEU A 41 -36.13 -8.98 22.29
N LEU A 42 -36.50 -8.52 21.10
CA LEU A 42 -35.63 -8.51 19.93
C LEU A 42 -34.43 -7.58 20.12
N LYS A 43 -34.62 -6.36 20.61
CA LYS A 43 -33.52 -5.42 20.89
C LYS A 43 -32.50 -5.93 21.91
N ASN A 44 -32.89 -6.85 22.78
CA ASN A 44 -32.02 -7.44 23.80
C ASN A 44 -31.29 -8.71 23.31
N CYS A 45 -31.53 -9.16 22.08
CA CYS A 45 -30.83 -10.32 21.52
C CYS A 45 -29.39 -9.97 21.15
N LYS A 46 -28.44 -10.82 21.55
CA LYS A 46 -27.00 -10.67 21.26
C LYS A 46 -26.43 -11.80 20.40
N ASP A 47 -27.19 -12.89 20.23
CA ASP A 47 -26.78 -14.08 19.50
C ASP A 47 -27.86 -14.47 18.48
N ALA A 48 -27.45 -14.87 17.28
CA ALA A 48 -28.31 -15.36 16.21
C ALA A 48 -29.19 -16.55 16.66
N ASN A 49 -28.70 -17.38 17.57
CA ASN A 49 -29.43 -18.54 18.11
C ASN A 49 -30.68 -18.16 18.92
N GLN A 50 -30.75 -16.91 19.42
CA GLN A 50 -31.89 -16.40 20.19
C GLN A 50 -33.04 -15.90 19.29
N ILE A 51 -32.76 -15.65 18.00
CA ILE A 51 -33.75 -15.11 17.06
C ILE A 51 -34.82 -16.17 16.74
N LEU A 52 -34.41 -17.42 16.47
CA LEU A 52 -35.32 -18.48 16.05
C LEU A 52 -36.43 -18.78 17.07
N PRO A 53 -36.14 -18.93 18.38
CA PRO A 53 -37.19 -19.18 19.37
C PRO A 53 -38.15 -18.00 19.54
N ILE A 54 -37.65 -16.77 19.43
CA ILE A 54 -38.47 -15.55 19.53
C ILE A 54 -39.36 -15.40 18.30
N HIS A 55 -38.83 -15.62 17.10
CA HIS A 55 -39.61 -15.60 15.87
C HIS A 55 -40.70 -16.70 15.88
N ALA A 56 -40.39 -17.91 16.34
CA ALA A 56 -41.40 -18.97 16.51
C ALA A 56 -42.48 -18.61 17.54
N LYS A 57 -42.16 -17.81 18.58
CA LYS A 57 -43.16 -17.28 19.53
C LYS A 57 -44.04 -16.24 18.85
N ILE A 58 -43.45 -15.33 18.07
CA ILE A 58 -44.18 -14.29 17.31
C ILE A 58 -45.20 -14.93 16.36
N ILE A 59 -44.79 -15.94 15.58
CA ILE A 59 -45.67 -16.71 14.67
C ILE A 59 -46.82 -17.37 15.43
N ARG A 60 -46.53 -18.11 16.51
CA ARG A 60 -47.57 -18.79 17.32
C ARG A 60 -48.59 -17.82 17.93
N THR A 61 -48.18 -16.58 18.18
CA THR A 61 -49.06 -15.54 18.71
C THR A 61 -49.78 -14.71 17.65
N GLY A 62 -49.55 -14.99 16.35
CA GLY A 62 -50.21 -14.31 15.23
C GLY A 62 -49.75 -12.86 15.01
N HIS A 63 -48.53 -12.53 15.43
CA HIS A 63 -47.95 -11.18 15.29
C HIS A 63 -46.84 -11.11 14.22
N ASP A 64 -46.69 -12.15 13.40
CA ASP A 64 -45.65 -12.31 12.38
C ASP A 64 -45.81 -11.39 11.16
N GLN A 65 -46.95 -10.72 11.02
CA GLN A 65 -47.21 -9.74 9.95
C GLN A 65 -47.15 -8.28 10.45
N ASP A 66 -46.79 -8.03 11.72
CA ASP A 66 -46.66 -6.66 12.25
C ASP A 66 -45.41 -5.97 11.67
N PRO A 67 -45.53 -4.83 10.94
CA PRO A 67 -44.40 -4.22 10.25
C PRO A 67 -43.25 -3.79 11.17
N PHE A 68 -43.52 -3.43 12.43
CA PHE A 68 -42.49 -2.99 13.37
C PHE A 68 -41.70 -4.18 13.93
N ILE A 69 -42.38 -5.30 14.18
CA ILE A 69 -41.75 -6.55 14.61
C ILE A 69 -40.92 -7.14 13.47
N LEU A 70 -41.48 -7.17 12.25
CA LEU A 70 -40.78 -7.63 11.05
C LEU A 70 -39.54 -6.78 10.74
N PHE A 71 -39.63 -5.45 10.85
CA PHE A 71 -38.49 -4.57 10.65
C PHE A 71 -37.34 -4.88 11.61
N GLU A 72 -37.66 -5.04 12.90
CA GLU A 72 -36.66 -5.36 13.92
C GLU A 72 -36.06 -6.76 13.71
N LEU A 73 -36.88 -7.76 13.35
CA LEU A 73 -36.43 -9.11 13.00
C LEU A 73 -35.46 -9.12 11.81
N LEU A 74 -35.80 -8.41 10.72
CA LEU A 74 -34.94 -8.32 9.54
C LEU A 74 -33.63 -7.63 9.86
N ARG A 75 -33.67 -6.49 10.57
CA ARG A 75 -32.48 -5.73 10.96
C ARG A 75 -31.52 -6.59 11.81
N LEU A 76 -32.03 -7.27 12.82
CA LEU A 76 -31.22 -8.12 13.70
C LEU A 76 -30.67 -9.34 12.98
N SER A 77 -31.49 -10.00 12.15
CA SER A 77 -31.06 -11.16 11.37
C SER A 77 -29.95 -10.80 10.38
N SER A 78 -30.05 -9.63 9.76
CA SER A 78 -29.01 -9.08 8.88
C SER A 78 -27.73 -8.69 9.64
N THR A 79 -27.86 -8.09 10.82
CA THR A 79 -26.71 -7.63 11.62
C THR A 79 -25.92 -8.80 12.22
N LEU A 80 -26.61 -9.88 12.59
CA LEU A 80 -26.02 -11.11 13.15
C LEU A 80 -25.66 -12.13 12.05
N SER A 81 -25.38 -11.63 10.84
CA SER A 81 -24.88 -12.38 9.67
C SER A 81 -25.76 -13.54 9.16
N SER A 82 -27.07 -13.52 9.44
CA SER A 82 -28.04 -14.48 8.91
C SER A 82 -28.91 -13.85 7.81
N VAL A 83 -28.27 -13.28 6.78
CA VAL A 83 -28.97 -12.58 5.68
C VAL A 83 -29.91 -13.52 4.90
N ASN A 84 -29.57 -14.81 4.81
CA ASN A 84 -30.42 -15.84 4.19
C ASN A 84 -31.71 -16.04 4.98
N TYR A 85 -31.63 -16.04 6.31
CA TYR A 85 -32.81 -16.16 7.17
C TYR A 85 -33.68 -14.92 7.09
N ALA A 86 -33.07 -13.72 7.08
CA ALA A 86 -33.80 -12.47 6.85
C ALA A 86 -34.55 -12.50 5.50
N SER A 87 -33.91 -13.03 4.45
CA SER A 87 -34.52 -13.20 3.14
C SER A 87 -35.72 -14.15 3.16
N THR A 88 -35.63 -15.28 3.87
CA THR A 88 -36.75 -16.20 4.05
C THR A 88 -37.93 -15.53 4.77
N ILE A 89 -37.67 -14.76 5.83
CA ILE A 89 -38.72 -14.00 6.53
C ILE A 89 -39.38 -13.03 5.56
N PHE A 90 -38.60 -12.28 4.78
CA PHE A 90 -39.12 -11.29 3.85
C PHE A 90 -40.00 -11.88 2.74
N GLN A 91 -39.69 -13.08 2.25
CA GLN A 91 -40.50 -13.79 1.26
C GLN A 91 -41.90 -14.18 1.80
N LEU A 92 -42.04 -14.33 3.12
CA LEU A 92 -43.30 -14.66 3.79
C LEU A 92 -44.16 -13.43 4.13
N VAL A 93 -43.68 -12.21 3.84
CA VAL A 93 -44.42 -10.98 4.12
C VAL A 93 -45.44 -10.72 3.02
N HIS A 94 -46.71 -10.56 3.39
CA HIS A 94 -47.78 -10.34 2.41
C HIS A 94 -47.72 -8.97 1.74
N ASN A 95 -47.42 -7.91 2.50
CA ASN A 95 -47.40 -6.51 2.02
C ASN A 95 -46.13 -5.79 2.49
N PRO A 96 -44.97 -6.02 1.84
CA PRO A 96 -43.73 -5.39 2.26
C PRO A 96 -43.76 -3.88 1.99
N ASN A 97 -43.36 -3.09 2.98
CA ASN A 97 -43.27 -1.63 2.87
C ASN A 97 -41.80 -1.19 2.68
N VAL A 98 -41.58 0.11 2.43
CA VAL A 98 -40.24 0.69 2.21
C VAL A 98 -39.25 0.35 3.33
N PHE A 99 -39.67 0.38 4.60
CA PHE A 99 -38.78 0.12 5.73
C PHE A 99 -38.25 -1.31 5.74
N LEU A 100 -39.08 -2.30 5.39
CA LEU A 100 -38.66 -3.70 5.30
C LEU A 100 -37.68 -3.91 4.14
N TYR A 101 -37.92 -3.27 3.00
CA TYR A 101 -36.97 -3.25 1.88
C TYR A 101 -35.64 -2.60 2.29
N THR A 102 -35.66 -1.44 2.95
CA THR A 102 -34.45 -0.77 3.45
C THR A 102 -33.63 -1.70 4.35
N ALA A 103 -34.27 -2.34 5.34
CA ALA A 103 -33.58 -3.20 6.30
C ALA A 103 -32.92 -4.41 5.63
N LEU A 104 -33.57 -5.01 4.64
CA LEU A 104 -33.02 -6.17 3.94
C LEU A 104 -31.95 -5.77 2.92
N ILE A 105 -32.14 -4.68 2.17
CA ILE A 105 -31.11 -4.15 1.23
C ILE A 105 -29.85 -3.77 2.01
N ASP A 106 -29.97 -3.00 3.10
CA ASP A 106 -28.81 -2.63 3.93
C ASP A 106 -28.14 -3.86 4.57
N GLY A 107 -28.93 -4.87 4.92
CA GLY A 107 -28.45 -6.17 5.36
C GLY A 107 -27.60 -6.90 4.32
N PHE A 108 -28.10 -7.01 3.08
CA PHE A 108 -27.33 -7.59 1.97
C PHE A 108 -26.04 -6.82 1.70
N VAL A 109 -26.10 -5.49 1.72
CA VAL A 109 -24.93 -4.63 1.49
C VAL A 109 -23.90 -4.79 2.61
N SER A 110 -24.33 -4.89 3.85
CA SER A 110 -23.45 -5.12 5.01
C SER A 110 -22.83 -6.52 5.01
N ALA A 111 -23.53 -7.51 4.46
CA ALA A 111 -23.02 -8.88 4.28
C ALA A 111 -22.13 -9.04 3.03
N GLY A 112 -21.96 -8.01 2.19
CA GLY A 112 -21.20 -8.07 0.94
C GLY A 112 -21.96 -8.67 -0.26
N SER A 113 -23.22 -9.06 -0.08
CA SER A 113 -24.13 -9.57 -1.13
C SER A 113 -24.73 -8.44 -1.96
N TYR A 114 -23.88 -7.63 -2.59
CA TYR A 114 -24.31 -6.42 -3.27
C TYR A 114 -25.27 -6.66 -4.46
N SER A 115 -25.13 -7.79 -5.18
CA SER A 115 -26.03 -8.12 -6.30
C SER A 115 -27.47 -8.32 -5.84
N ASP A 116 -27.63 -9.02 -4.73
CA ASP A 116 -28.95 -9.32 -4.16
C ASP A 116 -29.60 -8.03 -3.65
N GLY A 117 -28.82 -7.14 -3.03
CA GLY A 117 -29.28 -5.80 -2.63
C GLY A 117 -29.76 -4.94 -3.81
N ILE A 118 -29.03 -4.94 -4.93
CA ILE A 118 -29.41 -4.22 -6.16
C ILE A 118 -30.66 -4.84 -6.80
N SER A 119 -30.70 -6.18 -6.92
CA SER A 119 -31.85 -6.91 -7.46
C SER A 119 -33.13 -6.62 -6.66
N LEU A 120 -33.02 -6.66 -5.31
CA LEU A 120 -34.13 -6.39 -4.41
C LEU A 120 -34.64 -4.94 -4.53
N TYR A 121 -33.75 -3.97 -4.76
CA TYR A 121 -34.16 -2.60 -5.07
C TYR A 121 -34.99 -2.52 -6.35
N PHE A 122 -34.54 -3.13 -7.45
CA PHE A 122 -35.33 -3.10 -8.68
C PHE A 122 -36.66 -3.85 -8.56
N GLN A 123 -36.71 -4.92 -7.75
CA GLN A 123 -37.97 -5.58 -7.41
C GLN A 123 -38.94 -4.64 -6.67
N MET A 124 -38.45 -3.83 -5.74
CA MET A 124 -39.24 -2.82 -5.02
C MET A 124 -39.83 -1.79 -6.00
N ILE A 125 -39.02 -1.29 -6.94
CA ILE A 125 -39.47 -0.34 -7.97
C ILE A 125 -40.52 -0.96 -8.89
N ASN A 126 -40.33 -2.21 -9.32
CA ASN A 126 -41.29 -2.94 -10.16
C ASN A 126 -42.64 -3.20 -9.44
N ARG A 127 -42.66 -3.16 -8.11
CA ARG A 127 -43.87 -3.22 -7.29
C ARG A 127 -44.47 -1.84 -6.97
N PHE A 128 -43.96 -0.78 -7.60
CA PHE A 128 -44.40 0.61 -7.41
C PHE A 128 -44.27 1.13 -5.98
N ILE A 129 -43.35 0.56 -5.19
CA ILE A 129 -43.08 1.05 -3.84
C ILE A 129 -42.01 2.14 -3.94
N VAL A 130 -42.34 3.35 -3.48
CA VAL A 130 -41.46 4.52 -3.57
C VAL A 130 -40.27 4.38 -2.62
N PRO A 131 -39.02 4.46 -3.10
CA PRO A 131 -37.84 4.38 -2.26
C PRO A 131 -37.64 5.67 -1.46
N ASP A 132 -37.20 5.52 -0.22
CA ASP A 132 -36.78 6.64 0.62
C ASP A 132 -35.27 6.92 0.48
N LYS A 133 -34.79 7.96 1.16
CA LYS A 133 -33.38 8.34 1.14
C LYS A 133 -32.42 7.25 1.64
N TYR A 134 -32.88 6.36 2.52
CA TYR A 134 -32.04 5.31 3.11
C TYR A 134 -31.88 4.14 2.14
N VAL A 135 -32.96 3.75 1.44
CA VAL A 135 -32.90 2.77 0.35
C VAL A 135 -31.92 3.25 -0.73
N ILE A 136 -32.09 4.50 -1.20
CA ILE A 136 -31.23 5.08 -2.25
C ILE A 136 -29.76 5.08 -1.81
N THR A 137 -29.47 5.48 -0.58
CA THR A 137 -28.10 5.48 -0.05
C THR A 137 -27.51 4.07 0.01
N SER A 138 -28.31 3.08 0.45
CA SER A 138 -27.88 1.69 0.59
C SER A 138 -27.61 1.04 -0.76
N VAL A 139 -28.50 1.22 -1.74
CA VAL A 139 -28.33 0.65 -3.08
C VAL A 139 -27.19 1.33 -3.85
N LEU A 140 -26.98 2.65 -3.70
CA LEU A 140 -25.82 3.32 -4.31
C LEU A 140 -24.49 2.79 -3.73
N LYS A 141 -24.43 2.50 -2.42
CA LYS A 141 -23.27 1.83 -1.81
C LYS A 141 -23.03 0.46 -2.45
N ALA A 142 -24.09 -0.30 -2.71
CA ALA A 142 -24.02 -1.60 -3.39
C ALA A 142 -23.48 -1.44 -4.82
N CYS A 143 -24.03 -0.49 -5.59
CA CYS A 143 -23.60 -0.23 -6.96
C CYS A 143 -22.13 0.18 -7.03
N GLY A 144 -21.68 1.09 -6.15
CA GLY A 144 -20.28 1.52 -6.10
C GLY A 144 -19.33 0.39 -5.72
N SER A 145 -19.72 -0.48 -4.78
CA SER A 145 -18.88 -1.61 -4.34
C SER A 145 -18.80 -2.74 -5.38
N ARG A 146 -19.76 -2.82 -6.31
CA ARG A 146 -19.72 -3.73 -7.47
C ARG A 146 -19.22 -3.10 -8.76
N PHE A 147 -18.95 -1.80 -8.76
CA PHE A 147 -18.69 -1.04 -9.98
C PHE A 147 -19.86 -1.13 -11.01
N ALA A 148 -21.10 -1.27 -10.52
CA ALA A 148 -22.32 -1.41 -11.32
C ALA A 148 -22.81 -0.04 -11.83
N LEU A 149 -22.12 0.48 -12.85
CA LEU A 149 -22.31 1.84 -13.36
C LEU A 149 -23.71 2.06 -13.95
N ARG A 150 -24.24 1.10 -14.71
CA ARG A 150 -25.55 1.22 -15.36
C ARG A 150 -26.65 1.34 -14.31
N GLU A 151 -26.70 0.40 -13.38
CA GLU A 151 -27.68 0.32 -12.32
C GLU A 151 -27.60 1.55 -11.41
N GLY A 152 -26.39 2.02 -11.08
CA GLY A 152 -26.22 3.24 -10.29
C GLY A 152 -26.65 4.51 -11.03
N LYS A 153 -26.46 4.61 -12.36
CA LYS A 153 -27.01 5.71 -13.18
C LYS A 153 -28.55 5.68 -13.20
N GLU A 154 -29.16 4.50 -13.24
CA GLU A 154 -30.62 4.33 -13.13
C GLU A 154 -31.13 4.77 -11.74
N VAL A 155 -30.44 4.38 -10.66
CA VAL A 155 -30.75 4.83 -9.29
C VAL A 155 -30.62 6.34 -9.15
N HIS A 156 -29.57 6.96 -9.70
CA HIS A 156 -29.39 8.41 -9.68
C HIS A 156 -30.51 9.15 -10.42
N CYS A 157 -30.94 8.62 -11.58
CA CYS A 157 -32.10 9.14 -12.30
C CYS A 157 -33.37 9.07 -11.44
N GLN A 158 -33.60 7.96 -10.73
CA GLN A 158 -34.75 7.82 -9.82
C GLN A 158 -34.68 8.80 -8.66
N ALA A 159 -33.51 8.94 -8.00
CA ALA A 159 -33.32 9.93 -6.94
C ALA A 159 -33.64 11.36 -7.42
N SER A 160 -33.27 11.69 -8.66
CA SER A 160 -33.61 12.97 -9.29
C SER A 160 -35.10 13.17 -9.54
N LYS A 161 -35.79 12.14 -10.05
CA LYS A 161 -37.24 12.18 -10.25
C LYS A 161 -38.02 12.33 -8.95
N LEU A 162 -37.50 11.76 -7.85
CA LEU A 162 -38.10 11.85 -6.52
C LEU A 162 -37.77 13.16 -5.78
N GLY A 163 -37.04 14.08 -6.40
CA GLY A 163 -36.61 15.34 -5.76
C GLY A 163 -35.59 15.13 -4.63
N LEU A 164 -34.93 13.97 -4.60
CA LEU A 164 -33.96 13.60 -3.57
C LEU A 164 -32.52 14.06 -3.89
N SER A 165 -32.26 14.61 -5.08
CA SER A 165 -30.91 15.00 -5.51
C SER A 165 -30.30 16.19 -4.75
N SER A 166 -31.14 16.99 -4.08
CA SER A 166 -30.68 18.05 -3.16
C SER A 166 -30.34 17.52 -1.76
N ASN A 167 -30.64 16.24 -1.48
CA ASN A 167 -30.31 15.65 -0.20
C ASN A 167 -28.81 15.39 -0.10
N ARG A 168 -28.15 16.11 0.79
CA ARG A 168 -26.71 16.01 1.05
C ARG A 168 -26.18 14.58 1.19
N SER A 169 -26.88 13.70 1.93
CA SER A 169 -26.45 12.31 2.13
C SER A 169 -26.42 11.52 0.82
N ILE A 170 -27.41 11.75 -0.04
CA ILE A 170 -27.51 11.09 -1.34
C ILE A 170 -26.45 11.67 -2.27
N THR A 171 -26.26 12.99 -2.31
CA THR A 171 -25.25 13.63 -3.15
C THR A 171 -23.84 13.15 -2.79
N MET A 172 -23.50 13.04 -1.49
CA MET A 172 -22.24 12.44 -1.04
C MET A 172 -22.09 10.98 -1.52
N LYS A 173 -23.15 10.18 -1.41
CA LYS A 173 -23.11 8.78 -1.84
C LYS A 173 -23.02 8.63 -3.37
N LEU A 174 -23.64 9.53 -4.13
CA LEU A 174 -23.51 9.59 -5.58
C LEU A 174 -22.08 9.92 -6.01
N MET A 175 -21.41 10.88 -5.34
CA MET A 175 -20.00 11.17 -5.60
C MET A 175 -19.10 9.97 -5.31
N GLU A 176 -19.32 9.27 -4.20
CA GLU A 176 -18.59 8.03 -3.88
C GLU A 176 -18.85 6.93 -4.94
N PHE A 177 -20.10 6.75 -5.37
CA PHE A 177 -20.47 5.79 -6.41
C PHE A 177 -19.77 6.09 -7.74
N TYR A 178 -19.91 7.32 -8.25
CA TYR A 178 -19.29 7.71 -9.52
C TYR A 178 -17.78 7.65 -9.44
N GLY A 179 -17.20 8.08 -8.31
CA GLY A 179 -15.77 7.97 -8.04
C GLY A 179 -15.28 6.53 -8.11
N LYS A 180 -15.92 5.60 -7.39
CA LYS A 180 -15.56 4.17 -7.45
C LYS A 180 -15.69 3.59 -8.86
N CYS A 181 -16.70 4.00 -9.62
CA CYS A 181 -16.89 3.55 -11.00
C CYS A 181 -15.94 4.21 -12.02
N GLY A 182 -15.05 5.11 -11.61
CA GLY A 182 -14.13 5.81 -12.51
C GLY A 182 -14.78 6.93 -13.35
N GLU A 183 -15.98 7.37 -13.01
CA GLU A 183 -16.77 8.35 -13.78
C GLU A 183 -16.64 9.75 -13.14
N PHE A 184 -15.42 10.28 -13.24
CA PHE A 184 -14.98 11.51 -12.58
C PHE A 184 -15.75 12.76 -13.00
N ASP A 185 -16.09 12.87 -14.28
CA ASP A 185 -16.86 14.00 -14.80
C ASP A 185 -18.26 14.05 -14.18
N ASP A 186 -18.89 12.89 -14.00
CA ASP A 186 -20.21 12.79 -13.38
C ASP A 186 -20.11 13.04 -11.87
N ALA A 187 -19.07 12.51 -11.20
CA ALA A 187 -18.77 12.84 -9.79
C ALA A 187 -18.58 14.36 -9.61
N ARG A 188 -17.84 15.01 -10.51
CA ARG A 188 -17.60 16.46 -10.50
C ARG A 188 -18.87 17.26 -10.76
N LYS A 189 -19.68 16.88 -11.75
CA LYS A 189 -21.00 17.51 -11.99
C LYS A 189 -21.91 17.42 -10.77
N VAL A 190 -21.90 16.28 -10.06
CA VAL A 190 -22.67 16.08 -8.83
C VAL A 190 -22.14 16.99 -7.72
N PHE A 191 -20.83 17.07 -7.55
CA PHE A 191 -20.17 17.98 -6.59
C PHE A 191 -20.47 19.45 -6.88
N ASP A 192 -20.36 19.88 -8.14
CA ASP A 192 -20.56 21.28 -8.54
C ASP A 192 -22.03 21.72 -8.38
N LYS A 193 -22.98 20.80 -8.41
CA LYS A 193 -24.40 21.08 -8.15
C LYS A 193 -24.75 21.19 -6.66
N MET A 194 -23.83 20.88 -5.75
CA MET A 194 -24.08 21.00 -4.31
C MET A 194 -24.23 22.47 -3.90
N THR A 195 -25.31 22.76 -3.16
CA THR A 195 -25.57 24.09 -2.58
C THR A 195 -24.62 24.42 -1.42
N GLU A 196 -24.25 23.40 -0.64
CA GLU A 196 -23.29 23.49 0.46
C GLU A 196 -22.11 22.55 0.18
N ARG A 197 -21.00 23.13 -0.30
CA ARG A 197 -19.74 22.41 -0.49
C ARG A 197 -18.89 22.61 0.75
N ASP A 198 -19.07 21.74 1.71
CA ASP A 198 -18.26 21.75 2.92
C ASP A 198 -17.05 20.83 2.80
N VAL A 199 -16.19 20.87 3.81
CA VAL A 199 -14.92 20.14 3.83
C VAL A 199 -15.11 18.63 3.65
N VAL A 200 -16.22 18.06 4.12
CA VAL A 200 -16.52 16.62 4.02
C VAL A 200 -16.78 16.24 2.56
N ALA A 201 -17.63 17.00 1.86
CA ALA A 201 -17.92 16.76 0.45
C ALA A 201 -16.66 16.85 -0.41
N SER A 202 -15.81 17.86 -0.16
CA SER A 202 -14.54 18.03 -0.86
C SER A 202 -13.56 16.89 -0.59
N THR A 203 -13.47 16.42 0.66
CA THR A 203 -12.60 15.29 1.04
C THR A 203 -12.97 14.00 0.32
N ILE A 204 -14.27 13.73 0.12
CA ILE A 204 -14.73 12.56 -0.65
C ILE A 204 -14.22 12.64 -2.09
N VAL A 205 -14.40 13.77 -2.76
CA VAL A 205 -13.98 13.95 -4.15
C VAL A 205 -12.45 13.88 -4.29
N ILE A 206 -11.71 14.46 -3.35
CA ILE A 206 -10.25 14.37 -3.29
C ILE A 206 -9.80 12.90 -3.22
N ASN A 207 -10.37 12.11 -2.31
CA ASN A 207 -10.06 10.67 -2.22
C ASN A 207 -10.42 9.92 -3.50
N CYS A 208 -11.58 10.21 -4.10
CA CYS A 208 -11.97 9.58 -5.37
C CYS A 208 -10.95 9.83 -6.48
N PHE A 209 -10.44 11.06 -6.61
CA PHE A 209 -9.40 11.39 -7.60
C PHE A 209 -8.06 10.74 -7.27
N LEU A 210 -7.64 10.77 -6.00
CA LEU A 210 -6.39 10.15 -5.57
C LEU A 210 -6.41 8.62 -5.71
N ASP A 211 -7.54 7.95 -5.47
CA ASP A 211 -7.67 6.50 -5.62
C ASP A 211 -7.47 6.02 -7.08
N HIS A 212 -7.52 6.94 -8.05
CA HIS A 212 -7.35 6.67 -9.47
C HIS A 212 -6.14 7.40 -10.10
N GLY A 213 -5.26 7.98 -9.28
CA GLY A 213 -4.06 8.66 -9.77
C GLY A 213 -4.29 10.03 -10.39
N LEU A 214 -5.48 10.61 -10.26
CA LEU A 214 -5.81 11.95 -10.77
C LEU A 214 -5.36 13.04 -9.78
N VAL A 215 -4.06 13.08 -9.49
CA VAL A 215 -3.47 13.94 -8.44
C VAL A 215 -3.74 15.42 -8.68
N GLU A 216 -3.59 15.91 -9.91
CA GLU A 216 -3.81 17.33 -10.24
C GLU A 216 -5.25 17.80 -9.94
N GLN A 217 -6.24 16.98 -10.27
CA GLN A 217 -7.65 17.29 -10.01
C GLN A 217 -7.95 17.32 -8.50
N ALA A 218 -7.30 16.43 -7.74
CA ALA A 218 -7.40 16.41 -6.28
C ALA A 218 -6.86 17.71 -5.66
N ILE A 219 -5.68 18.17 -6.12
CA ILE A 219 -5.07 19.44 -5.68
C ILE A 219 -6.01 20.61 -5.99
N GLU A 220 -6.58 20.66 -7.19
CA GLU A 220 -7.50 21.72 -7.58
C GLU A 220 -8.73 21.80 -6.66
N VAL A 221 -9.29 20.66 -6.27
CA VAL A 221 -10.40 20.62 -5.31
C VAL A 221 -9.94 21.07 -3.94
N PHE A 222 -8.78 20.60 -3.49
CA PHE A 222 -8.20 20.90 -2.20
C PHE A 222 -7.93 22.40 -2.02
N ASP A 223 -7.35 23.07 -3.02
CA ASP A 223 -7.06 24.50 -2.98
C ASP A 223 -8.32 25.36 -2.91
N ARG A 224 -9.42 24.89 -3.51
CA ARG A 224 -10.73 25.56 -3.44
C ARG A 224 -11.39 25.45 -2.06
N VAL A 225 -10.93 24.55 -1.17
CA VAL A 225 -11.46 24.43 0.20
C VAL A 225 -10.96 25.59 1.05
N ARG A 226 -11.88 26.48 1.45
CA ARG A 226 -11.57 27.68 2.25
C ARG A 226 -11.11 27.36 3.67
N VAL A 227 -11.76 26.40 4.33
CA VAL A 227 -11.45 25.97 5.69
C VAL A 227 -11.24 24.47 5.66
N LYS A 228 -9.99 24.05 5.82
CA LYS A 228 -9.56 22.65 5.78
C LYS A 228 -9.47 22.14 7.21
N ASP A 229 -10.07 20.99 7.48
CA ASP A 229 -9.91 20.30 8.76
C ASP A 229 -8.76 19.29 8.69
N THR A 230 -8.40 18.69 9.83
CA THR A 230 -7.34 17.68 9.91
C THR A 230 -7.63 16.48 9.00
N VAL A 231 -8.90 16.14 8.77
CA VAL A 231 -9.30 14.98 7.93
C VAL A 231 -8.99 15.26 6.46
N CYS A 232 -9.34 16.46 5.96
CA CYS A 232 -9.03 16.90 4.60
C CYS A 232 -7.52 16.93 4.32
N TRP A 233 -6.73 17.51 5.23
CA TRP A 233 -5.27 17.49 5.15
C TRP A 233 -4.71 16.06 5.14
N THR A 234 -5.20 15.20 6.02
CA THR A 234 -4.75 13.80 6.11
C THR A 234 -5.08 13.03 4.84
N ALA A 235 -6.29 13.20 4.28
CA ALA A 235 -6.70 12.56 3.03
C ALA A 235 -5.79 12.96 1.86
N MET A 236 -5.45 14.25 1.78
CA MET A 236 -4.53 14.76 0.75
C MET A 236 -3.13 14.15 0.90
N ILE A 237 -2.56 14.19 2.11
CA ILE A 237 -1.22 13.64 2.39
C ILE A 237 -1.18 12.13 2.13
N ASP A 238 -2.16 11.38 2.64
CA ASP A 238 -2.25 9.93 2.44
C ASP A 238 -2.37 9.57 0.96
N GLY A 239 -3.29 10.20 0.23
CA GLY A 239 -3.47 9.90 -1.18
C GLY A 239 -2.27 10.29 -2.04
N LEU A 240 -1.54 11.37 -1.72
CA LEU A 240 -0.27 11.69 -2.38
C LEU A 240 0.78 10.60 -2.16
N VAL A 241 0.93 10.10 -0.92
CA VAL A 241 1.85 8.99 -0.61
C VAL A 241 1.48 7.72 -1.36
N ARG A 242 0.18 7.39 -1.47
CA ARG A 242 -0.30 6.22 -2.22
C ARG A 242 -0.03 6.32 -3.73
N ASN A 243 0.07 7.52 -4.26
CA ASN A 243 0.32 7.78 -5.69
C ASN A 243 1.80 7.99 -6.07
N GLY A 244 2.75 7.80 -5.15
CA GLY A 244 4.16 8.01 -5.47
C GLY A 244 4.67 9.44 -5.26
N GLU A 245 3.81 10.36 -4.82
CA GLU A 245 4.12 11.80 -4.76
C GLU A 245 4.61 12.23 -3.36
N MET A 246 5.69 11.60 -2.88
CA MET A 246 6.19 11.81 -1.52
C MET A 246 6.62 13.26 -1.25
N ASN A 247 7.26 13.93 -2.21
CA ASN A 247 7.71 15.32 -2.03
C ASN A 247 6.52 16.26 -1.81
N MET A 248 5.47 16.11 -2.61
CA MET A 248 4.23 16.88 -2.47
C MET A 248 3.53 16.57 -1.14
N ALA A 249 3.52 15.30 -0.71
CA ALA A 249 2.94 14.92 0.58
C ALA A 249 3.65 15.62 1.76
N LEU A 250 4.99 15.73 1.72
CA LEU A 250 5.76 16.46 2.72
C LEU A 250 5.55 17.97 2.66
N GLU A 251 5.35 18.54 1.47
CA GLU A 251 4.99 19.93 1.29
C GLU A 251 3.60 20.24 1.89
N MET A 252 2.60 19.41 1.60
CA MET A 252 1.26 19.52 2.20
C MET A 252 1.31 19.41 3.72
N PHE A 253 2.17 18.56 4.28
CA PHE A 253 2.39 18.50 5.72
C PHE A 253 2.98 19.79 6.30
N ARG A 254 3.92 20.44 5.60
CA ARG A 254 4.47 21.74 6.00
C ARG A 254 3.41 22.84 5.95
N GLU A 255 2.57 22.87 4.91
CA GLU A 255 1.47 23.83 4.81
C GLU A 255 0.42 23.62 5.91
N MET A 256 0.04 22.37 6.19
CA MET A 256 -0.83 22.02 7.32
C MET A 256 -0.31 22.63 8.65
N GLN A 257 1.00 22.56 8.89
CA GLN A 257 1.61 23.12 10.09
C GLN A 257 1.61 24.66 10.10
N LYS A 258 1.86 25.30 8.95
CA LYS A 258 1.78 26.77 8.82
C LYS A 258 0.37 27.29 9.11
N GLU A 259 -0.67 26.54 8.74
CA GLU A 259 -2.06 26.82 9.11
C GLU A 259 -2.39 26.51 10.58
N ASN A 260 -1.40 26.12 11.39
CA ASN A 260 -1.55 25.70 12.79
C ASN A 260 -2.50 24.49 12.98
N MET A 261 -2.70 23.70 11.92
CA MET A 261 -3.49 22.48 11.97
C MET A 261 -2.66 21.36 12.60
N ARG A 262 -3.26 20.67 13.58
CA ARG A 262 -2.58 19.59 14.29
C ARG A 262 -2.71 18.27 13.52
N PRO A 263 -1.59 17.62 13.16
CA PRO A 263 -1.57 16.27 12.62
C PRO A 263 -2.22 15.28 13.59
N ASN A 264 -2.94 14.30 13.05
CA ASN A 264 -3.40 13.15 13.82
C ASN A 264 -2.45 11.96 13.61
N GLU A 265 -2.73 10.84 14.27
CA GLU A 265 -1.93 9.61 14.17
C GLU A 265 -1.74 9.14 12.72
N VAL A 266 -2.82 9.16 11.93
CA VAL A 266 -2.79 8.76 10.52
C VAL A 266 -1.89 9.68 9.71
N THR A 267 -2.00 11.00 9.89
CA THR A 267 -1.12 11.98 9.24
C THR A 267 0.35 11.66 9.52
N ILE A 268 0.70 11.38 10.79
CA ILE A 268 2.07 11.07 11.19
C ILE A 268 2.57 9.79 10.53
N VAL A 269 1.76 8.73 10.48
CA VAL A 269 2.12 7.48 9.81
C VAL A 269 2.37 7.71 8.31
N CYS A 270 1.53 8.48 7.62
CA CYS A 270 1.70 8.81 6.21
C CYS A 270 3.00 9.62 5.98
N VAL A 271 3.28 10.62 6.81
CA VAL A 271 4.50 11.44 6.71
C VAL A 271 5.76 10.62 6.98
N LEU A 272 5.74 9.74 7.99
CA LEU A 272 6.86 8.83 8.27
C LEU A 272 7.09 7.84 7.11
N SER A 273 6.01 7.37 6.47
CA SER A 273 6.09 6.55 5.25
C SER A 273 6.74 7.32 4.10
N ALA A 274 6.35 8.58 3.87
CA ALA A 274 7.00 9.44 2.88
C ALA A 274 8.50 9.63 3.17
N CYS A 275 8.86 9.90 4.43
CA CYS A 275 10.27 10.02 4.85
C CYS A 275 11.05 8.71 4.62
N SER A 276 10.45 7.56 4.93
CA SER A 276 11.02 6.23 4.72
C SER A 276 11.33 5.93 3.25
N GLN A 277 10.47 6.40 2.33
CA GLN A 277 10.63 6.21 0.89
C GLN A 277 11.68 7.15 0.29
N LEU A 278 11.69 8.42 0.72
CA LEU A 278 12.67 9.42 0.27
C LEU A 278 14.04 9.28 0.94
N GLY A 279 14.13 8.55 2.06
CA GLY A 279 15.33 8.50 2.88
C GLY A 279 15.58 9.77 3.71
N ALA A 280 14.55 10.59 3.94
CA ALA A 280 14.63 11.88 4.65
C ALA A 280 14.71 11.67 6.19
N LEU A 281 15.91 11.40 6.69
CA LEU A 281 16.15 11.02 8.08
C LEU A 281 15.92 12.20 9.04
N GLU A 282 16.37 13.40 8.67
CA GLU A 282 16.31 14.56 9.56
C GLU A 282 14.86 14.99 9.78
N LEU A 283 14.05 15.01 8.72
CA LEU A 283 12.61 15.23 8.85
C LEU A 283 11.94 14.13 9.69
N GLY A 284 12.32 12.86 9.48
CA GLY A 284 11.85 11.75 10.29
C GLY A 284 12.15 11.90 11.78
N ARG A 285 13.36 12.35 12.14
CA ARG A 285 13.74 12.66 13.54
C ARG A 285 12.96 13.83 14.11
N TRP A 286 12.72 14.85 13.30
CA TRP A 286 11.90 15.99 13.69
C TRP A 286 10.46 15.53 14.00
N VAL A 287 9.86 14.70 13.14
CA VAL A 287 8.53 14.12 13.35
C VAL A 287 8.50 13.24 14.60
N HIS A 288 9.52 12.40 14.81
CA HIS A 288 9.62 11.60 16.03
C HIS A 288 9.69 12.47 17.30
N SER A 289 10.49 13.55 17.27
CA SER A 289 10.55 14.52 18.36
C SER A 289 9.23 15.26 18.58
N TYR A 290 8.48 15.53 17.50
CA TYR A 290 7.14 16.11 17.55
C TYR A 290 6.17 15.19 18.30
N ILE A 291 6.16 13.89 17.98
CA ILE A 291 5.33 12.89 18.67
C ILE A 291 5.64 12.88 20.17
N ALA A 292 6.92 12.86 20.56
CA ALA A 292 7.34 12.83 21.96
C ALA A 292 6.91 14.10 22.75
N LYS A 293 6.90 15.27 22.10
CA LYS A 293 6.47 16.54 22.73
C LYS A 293 4.95 16.62 22.88
N HIS A 294 4.21 16.06 21.93
CA HIS A 294 2.75 16.12 21.91
C HIS A 294 2.14 14.83 22.46
N HIS A 295 1.84 14.82 23.76
CA HIS A 295 1.30 13.71 24.57
C HIS A 295 -0.08 13.14 24.11
N ARG A 296 -0.57 13.50 22.93
CA ARG A 296 -1.82 12.99 22.35
C ARG A 296 -1.60 11.85 21.35
N ILE A 297 -0.38 11.64 20.87
CA ILE A 297 -0.04 10.57 19.95
C ILE A 297 0.71 9.51 20.74
N GLU A 298 0.06 8.37 20.94
CA GLU A 298 0.67 7.27 21.66
C GLU A 298 1.60 6.47 20.74
N LEU A 299 2.70 5.98 21.30
CA LEU A 299 3.58 5.03 20.61
C LEU A 299 2.94 3.63 20.61
N ASN A 300 1.86 3.49 19.85
CA ASN A 300 1.19 2.22 19.62
C ASN A 300 1.86 1.44 18.47
N HIS A 301 1.28 0.31 18.08
CA HIS A 301 1.84 -0.53 17.02
C HIS A 301 1.83 0.13 15.62
N PHE A 302 0.92 1.07 15.34
CA PHE A 302 0.88 1.80 14.06
C PHE A 302 2.02 2.83 13.98
N VAL A 303 2.11 3.72 14.98
CA VAL A 303 3.14 4.77 15.04
C VAL A 303 4.52 4.16 15.22
N GLY A 304 4.66 3.20 16.13
CA GLY A 304 5.91 2.49 16.37
C GLY A 304 6.39 1.72 15.13
N GLY A 305 5.48 1.03 14.43
CA GLY A 305 5.79 0.38 13.15
C GLY A 305 6.27 1.38 12.09
N ALA A 306 5.59 2.52 11.94
CA ALA A 306 5.99 3.56 11.00
C ALA A 306 7.37 4.15 11.33
N LEU A 307 7.68 4.36 12.61
CA LEU A 307 9.00 4.82 13.06
C LEU A 307 10.10 3.78 12.81
N ILE A 308 9.85 2.49 13.12
CA ILE A 308 10.80 1.40 12.83
C ILE A 308 11.09 1.35 11.33
N SER A 309 10.06 1.40 10.49
CA SER A 309 10.20 1.40 9.03
C SER A 309 10.96 2.62 8.51
N MET A 310 10.66 3.82 9.05
CA MET A 310 11.33 5.06 8.69
C MET A 310 12.82 4.99 9.05
N TYR A 311 13.16 4.70 10.31
CA TYR A 311 14.56 4.64 10.75
C TYR A 311 15.37 3.55 10.04
N SER A 312 14.80 2.36 9.86
CA SER A 312 15.44 1.27 9.12
C SER A 312 15.72 1.69 7.66
N ARG A 313 14.74 2.26 6.95
CA ARG A 313 14.89 2.65 5.54
C ARG A 313 15.66 3.96 5.32
N CYS A 314 15.90 4.74 6.38
CA CYS A 314 16.80 5.89 6.38
C CYS A 314 18.23 5.57 6.85
N GLY A 315 18.53 4.30 7.17
CA GLY A 315 19.88 3.86 7.48
C GLY A 315 20.30 3.99 8.95
N ASP A 316 19.36 4.23 9.87
CA ASP A 316 19.59 4.27 11.32
C ASP A 316 18.84 3.12 12.02
N ILE A 317 19.34 1.90 11.82
CA ILE A 317 18.77 0.69 12.43
C ILE A 317 18.86 0.70 13.97
N ASP A 318 19.86 1.37 14.54
CA ASP A 318 20.07 1.40 15.98
C ASP A 318 18.97 2.21 16.70
N GLU A 319 18.45 3.27 16.07
CA GLU A 319 17.24 3.95 16.55
C GLU A 319 15.98 3.09 16.36
N ALA A 320 15.85 2.37 15.25
CA ALA A 320 14.73 1.46 15.02
C ALA A 320 14.65 0.36 16.11
N GLU A 321 15.79 -0.22 16.49
CA GLU A 321 15.91 -1.18 17.59
C GLU A 321 15.50 -0.54 18.94
N ARG A 322 15.89 0.71 19.19
CA ARG A 322 15.48 1.45 20.39
C ARG A 322 13.97 1.67 20.44
N ILE A 323 13.35 2.08 19.33
CA ILE A 323 11.88 2.18 19.24
C ILE A 323 11.22 0.84 19.53
N PHE A 324 11.68 -0.22 18.88
CA PHE A 324 11.15 -1.56 19.09
C PHE A 324 11.25 -1.98 20.57
N ALA A 325 12.37 -1.70 21.23
CA ALA A 325 12.59 -2.00 22.65
C ALA A 325 11.66 -1.23 23.60
N ILE A 326 11.33 0.04 23.32
CA ILE A 326 10.45 0.84 24.19
C ILE A 326 8.95 0.59 23.97
N MET A 327 8.56 0.01 22.83
CA MET A 327 7.15 -0.29 22.53
C MET A 327 6.57 -1.28 23.55
N LYS A 328 5.44 -0.89 24.15
CA LYS A 328 4.70 -1.72 25.13
C LYS A 328 3.95 -2.87 24.45
N GLU A 329 3.35 -2.59 23.30
CA GLU A 329 2.57 -3.54 22.52
C GLU A 329 3.27 -3.80 21.19
N ARG A 330 3.62 -5.06 20.94
CA ARG A 330 4.24 -5.52 19.70
C ARG A 330 3.37 -6.59 19.08
N ASN A 331 3.04 -6.43 17.82
CA ASN A 331 2.29 -7.41 17.03
C ASN A 331 3.17 -8.00 15.92
N VAL A 332 2.63 -8.96 15.19
CA VAL A 332 3.31 -9.62 14.05
C VAL A 332 3.91 -8.60 13.08
N ILE A 333 3.21 -7.50 12.79
CA ILE A 333 3.66 -6.45 11.85
C ILE A 333 4.94 -5.78 12.37
N THR A 334 4.97 -5.37 13.64
CA THR A 334 6.15 -4.71 14.24
C THR A 334 7.37 -5.61 14.29
N TYR A 335 7.19 -6.91 14.55
CA TYR A 335 8.27 -7.90 14.47
C TYR A 335 8.77 -8.08 13.03
N ASN A 336 7.86 -8.20 12.05
CA ASN A 336 8.23 -8.32 10.64
C ASN A 336 9.03 -7.11 10.14
N LEU A 337 8.64 -5.90 10.54
CA LEU A 337 9.38 -4.67 10.21
C LEU A 337 10.78 -4.67 10.80
N MET A 338 10.95 -5.10 12.05
CA MET A 338 12.25 -5.19 12.71
C MET A 338 13.14 -6.27 12.08
N ILE A 339 12.59 -7.47 11.79
CA ILE A 339 13.32 -8.57 11.13
C ILE A 339 13.79 -8.13 9.74
N SER A 340 12.90 -7.52 8.95
CA SER A 340 13.23 -7.02 7.61
C SER A 340 14.27 -5.90 7.68
N GLY A 341 14.12 -4.95 8.61
CA GLY A 341 15.10 -3.89 8.83
C GLY A 341 16.49 -4.43 9.17
N LEU A 342 16.59 -5.40 10.08
CA LEU A 342 17.86 -6.05 10.42
C LEU A 342 18.45 -6.81 9.23
N ALA A 343 17.63 -7.51 8.45
CA ALA A 343 18.03 -8.21 7.24
C ALA A 343 18.61 -7.24 6.19
N MET A 344 17.95 -6.10 5.97
CA MET A 344 18.44 -5.06 5.05
C MET A 344 19.79 -4.48 5.50
N HIS A 345 20.09 -4.50 6.80
CA HIS A 345 21.35 -4.00 7.35
C HIS A 345 22.44 -5.07 7.49
N GLY A 346 22.18 -6.31 7.07
CA GLY A 346 23.11 -7.43 7.21
C GLY A 346 23.24 -7.97 8.64
N LYS A 347 22.36 -7.57 9.57
CA LYS A 347 22.35 -8.07 10.95
C LYS A 347 21.54 -9.37 11.08
N SER A 348 21.86 -10.38 10.26
CA SER A 348 21.06 -11.61 10.12
C SER A 348 20.88 -12.41 11.40
N ILE A 349 21.90 -12.47 12.25
CA ILE A 349 21.83 -13.17 13.56
C ILE A 349 20.78 -12.52 14.47
N GLN A 350 20.83 -11.19 14.58
CA GLN A 350 19.85 -10.44 15.38
C GLN A 350 18.43 -10.59 14.81
N ALA A 351 18.28 -10.63 13.49
CA ALA A 351 17.00 -10.88 12.85
C ALA A 351 16.39 -12.23 13.28
N ILE A 352 17.22 -13.28 13.39
CA ILE A 352 16.81 -14.61 13.87
C ILE A 352 16.45 -14.56 15.37
N GLU A 353 17.18 -13.80 16.17
CA GLU A 353 16.87 -13.62 17.60
C GLU A 353 15.51 -12.94 17.81
N ILE A 354 15.21 -11.89 17.02
CA ILE A 354 13.92 -11.21 17.03
C ILE A 354 12.80 -12.17 16.60
N PHE A 355 13.00 -12.98 15.56
CA PHE A 355 12.04 -14.02 15.15
C PHE A 355 11.78 -15.05 16.25
N ARG A 356 12.84 -15.58 16.88
CA ARG A 356 12.70 -16.50 18.02
C ARG A 356 11.97 -15.84 19.20
N GLY A 357 12.22 -14.55 19.44
CA GLY A 357 11.50 -13.75 20.42
C GLY A 357 10.00 -13.66 20.12
N MET A 358 9.63 -13.47 18.85
CA MET A 358 8.23 -13.46 18.40
C MET A 358 7.52 -14.78 18.75
N ILE A 359 8.13 -15.92 18.42
CA ILE A 359 7.57 -17.24 18.72
C ILE A 359 7.40 -17.46 20.23
N LYS A 360 8.40 -17.05 21.03
CA LYS A 360 8.34 -17.16 22.50
C LYS A 360 7.20 -16.35 23.12
N GLN A 361 6.77 -15.27 22.48
CA GLN A 361 5.62 -14.46 22.90
C GLN A 361 4.27 -15.04 22.45
N GLY A 362 4.26 -16.21 21.80
CA GLY A 362 3.04 -16.86 21.31
C GLY A 362 2.46 -16.21 20.05
N LEU A 363 3.21 -15.33 19.37
CA LEU A 363 2.78 -14.72 18.12
C LEU A 363 3.04 -15.68 16.97
N LEU A 364 1.98 -15.99 16.21
CA LEU A 364 2.07 -16.88 15.05
C LEU A 364 2.71 -16.16 13.85
N PRO A 365 3.75 -16.75 13.21
CA PRO A 365 4.27 -16.28 11.94
C PRO A 365 3.22 -16.22 10.85
N THR A 366 3.46 -15.34 9.89
CA THR A 366 2.66 -15.22 8.66
C THR A 366 3.58 -15.45 7.45
N SER A 367 3.00 -15.58 6.25
CA SER A 367 3.78 -15.61 5.00
C SER A 367 4.81 -14.45 4.94
N VAL A 368 4.40 -13.22 5.27
CA VAL A 368 5.28 -12.05 5.31
C VAL A 368 6.44 -12.21 6.32
N THR A 369 6.20 -12.88 7.45
CA THR A 369 7.26 -13.19 8.43
C THR A 369 8.33 -14.10 7.83
N PHE A 370 7.90 -15.11 7.06
CA PHE A 370 8.83 -16.04 6.41
C PHE A 370 9.62 -15.37 5.28
N VAL A 371 9.03 -14.47 4.50
CA VAL A 371 9.80 -13.64 3.54
C VAL A 371 10.88 -12.83 4.27
N ALA A 372 10.56 -12.21 5.41
CA ALA A 372 11.51 -11.39 6.16
C ALA A 372 12.69 -12.22 6.72
N ILE A 373 12.43 -13.39 7.31
CA ILE A 373 13.49 -14.26 7.86
C ILE A 373 14.32 -14.95 6.76
N LEU A 374 13.69 -15.33 5.64
CA LEU A 374 14.41 -15.90 4.50
C LEU A 374 15.32 -14.87 3.83
N ASN A 375 14.89 -13.60 3.73
CA ASN A 375 15.76 -12.50 3.31
C ASN A 375 16.94 -12.29 4.28
N ALA A 376 16.71 -12.41 5.59
CA ALA A 376 17.79 -12.38 6.57
C ALA A 376 18.80 -13.51 6.35
N CYS A 377 18.32 -14.73 6.05
CA CYS A 377 19.17 -15.87 5.72
C CYS A 377 19.92 -15.63 4.41
N SER A 378 19.25 -15.13 3.37
CA SER A 378 19.85 -14.78 2.07
C SER A 378 20.99 -13.77 2.22
N HIS A 379 20.77 -12.68 2.96
CA HIS A 379 21.80 -11.66 3.18
C HIS A 379 22.92 -12.09 4.13
N GLY A 380 22.69 -13.12 4.94
CA GLY A 380 23.68 -13.69 5.85
C GLY A 380 24.38 -14.95 5.34
N GLY A 381 24.00 -15.46 4.16
CA GLY A 381 24.55 -16.71 3.61
C GLY A 381 24.21 -17.97 4.41
N LEU A 382 23.12 -17.95 5.19
CA LEU A 382 22.75 -19.02 6.10
C LEU A 382 21.91 -20.10 5.39
N VAL A 383 22.53 -20.84 4.45
CA VAL A 383 21.83 -21.81 3.56
C VAL A 383 21.01 -22.84 4.35
N ASN A 384 21.65 -23.54 5.29
CA ASN A 384 20.99 -24.61 6.05
C ASN A 384 19.78 -24.11 6.83
N LEU A 385 19.92 -22.96 7.51
CA LEU A 385 18.84 -22.35 8.26
C LEU A 385 17.74 -21.83 7.33
N GLY A 386 18.09 -21.23 6.19
CA GLY A 386 17.12 -20.76 5.21
C GLY A 386 16.23 -21.88 4.68
N LEU A 387 16.81 -23.03 4.31
CA LEU A 387 16.06 -24.22 3.89
C LEU A 387 15.22 -24.80 5.03
N GLU A 388 15.75 -24.87 6.25
CA GLU A 388 15.00 -25.32 7.43
C GLU A 388 13.77 -24.44 7.68
N MET A 389 13.94 -23.11 7.65
CA MET A 389 12.85 -22.15 7.84
C MET A 389 11.81 -22.29 6.73
N PHE A 390 12.23 -22.44 5.47
CA PHE A 390 11.34 -22.63 4.33
C PHE A 390 10.46 -23.89 4.49
N HIS A 391 11.05 -25.02 4.89
CA HIS A 391 10.28 -26.24 5.13
C HIS A 391 9.39 -26.16 6.37
N SER A 392 9.86 -25.49 7.44
CA SER A 392 9.08 -25.30 8.67
C SER A 392 7.77 -24.52 8.43
N MET A 393 7.76 -23.62 7.44
CA MET A 393 6.58 -22.82 7.09
C MET A 393 5.35 -23.68 6.77
N SER A 394 5.52 -24.69 5.91
CA SER A 394 4.44 -25.64 5.57
C SER A 394 4.23 -26.66 6.68
N ARG A 395 5.33 -27.23 7.21
CA ARG A 395 5.29 -28.36 8.15
C ARG A 395 4.74 -27.99 9.52
N ASP A 396 5.20 -26.87 10.07
CA ASP A 396 4.97 -26.50 11.47
C ASP A 396 3.88 -25.42 11.60
N TYR A 397 3.65 -24.61 10.56
CA TYR A 397 2.67 -23.51 10.57
C TYR A 397 1.54 -23.62 9.54
N GLY A 398 1.58 -24.62 8.64
CA GLY A 398 0.55 -24.82 7.62
C GLY A 398 0.45 -23.70 6.59
N ILE A 399 1.51 -22.92 6.40
CA ILE A 399 1.54 -21.80 5.46
C ILE A 399 2.10 -22.30 4.12
N PRO A 400 1.34 -22.25 3.01
CA PRO A 400 1.82 -22.70 1.71
C PRO A 400 2.88 -21.73 1.13
N PRO A 401 3.96 -22.23 0.51
CA PRO A 401 4.96 -21.37 -0.11
C PRO A 401 4.42 -20.60 -1.30
N GLN A 402 4.58 -19.27 -1.25
CA GLN A 402 4.29 -18.33 -2.34
C GLN A 402 5.56 -17.97 -3.12
N ILE A 403 5.41 -17.33 -4.29
CA ILE A 403 6.50 -17.02 -5.22
C ILE A 403 7.65 -16.24 -4.56
N GLU A 404 7.32 -15.37 -3.60
CA GLU A 404 8.28 -14.57 -2.85
C GLU A 404 9.21 -15.43 -2.00
N HIS A 405 8.70 -16.50 -1.38
CA HIS A 405 9.50 -17.41 -0.55
C HIS A 405 10.48 -18.22 -1.39
N TYR A 406 10.02 -18.73 -2.53
CA TYR A 406 10.88 -19.41 -3.50
C TYR A 406 11.97 -18.45 -4.01
N GLY A 407 11.59 -17.19 -4.27
CA GLY A 407 12.52 -16.13 -4.69
C GLY A 407 13.64 -15.90 -3.68
N CYS A 408 13.33 -15.87 -2.38
CA CYS A 408 14.32 -15.76 -1.32
C CYS A 408 15.31 -16.94 -1.28
N ILE A 409 14.83 -18.18 -1.50
CA ILE A 409 15.70 -19.38 -1.52
C ILE A 409 16.61 -19.37 -2.75
N VAL A 410 16.09 -19.00 -3.92
CA VAL A 410 16.90 -18.87 -5.14
C VAL A 410 17.94 -17.76 -4.99
N ASP A 411 17.58 -16.62 -4.40
CA ASP A 411 18.53 -15.53 -4.09
C ASP A 411 19.62 -16.01 -3.11
N LEU A 412 19.25 -16.76 -2.07
CA LEU A 412 20.19 -17.36 -1.10
C LEU A 412 21.17 -18.34 -1.77
N LEU A 413 20.68 -19.34 -2.49
CA LEU A 413 21.51 -20.33 -3.19
C LEU A 413 22.37 -19.67 -4.27
N GLY A 414 21.80 -18.71 -4.99
CA GLY A 414 22.49 -17.93 -6.02
C GLY A 414 23.67 -17.15 -5.45
N ARG A 415 23.48 -16.41 -4.36
CA ARG A 415 24.56 -15.63 -3.72
C ARG A 415 25.72 -16.52 -3.25
N VAL A 416 25.43 -17.69 -2.69
CA VAL A 416 26.47 -18.63 -2.24
C VAL A 416 27.17 -19.35 -3.40
N GLY A 417 26.59 -19.33 -4.60
CA GLY A 417 27.16 -19.94 -5.81
C GLY A 417 26.68 -21.37 -6.07
N HIS A 418 25.66 -21.82 -5.34
CA HIS A 418 25.02 -23.13 -5.54
C HIS A 418 24.04 -23.09 -6.72
N LEU A 419 24.53 -22.68 -7.89
CA LEU A 419 23.68 -22.34 -9.05
C LEU A 419 22.89 -23.53 -9.59
N LYS A 420 23.50 -24.72 -9.61
CA LYS A 420 22.82 -25.95 -10.07
C LYS A 420 21.69 -26.34 -9.12
N GLU A 421 21.91 -26.23 -7.82
CA GLU A 421 20.88 -26.49 -6.81
C GLU A 421 19.74 -25.48 -6.94
N ALA A 422 20.06 -24.19 -7.14
CA ALA A 422 19.07 -23.15 -7.37
C ALA A 422 18.22 -23.42 -8.62
N TYR A 423 18.85 -23.84 -9.72
CA TYR A 423 18.12 -24.17 -10.94
C TYR A 423 17.23 -25.42 -10.78
N ASN A 424 17.75 -26.48 -10.16
CA ASN A 424 16.96 -27.68 -9.86
C ASN A 424 15.78 -27.36 -8.92
N PHE A 425 15.99 -26.46 -7.96
CA PHE A 425 14.94 -26.00 -7.07
C PHE A 425 13.81 -25.31 -7.85
N ILE A 426 14.14 -24.44 -8.80
CA ILE A 426 13.15 -23.80 -9.70
C ILE A 426 12.37 -24.84 -10.50
N GLN A 427 13.05 -25.86 -11.05
CA GLN A 427 12.40 -26.90 -11.85
C GLN A 427 11.40 -27.75 -11.06
N ASN A 428 11.57 -27.85 -9.74
CA ASN A 428 10.71 -28.63 -8.85
C ASN A 428 9.59 -27.79 -8.19
N MET A 429 9.46 -26.51 -8.53
CA MET A 429 8.40 -25.67 -7.99
C MET A 429 7.02 -26.05 -8.54
N GLU A 430 6.00 -25.96 -7.69
CA GLU A 430 4.59 -26.15 -8.08
C GLU A 430 4.00 -24.92 -8.80
N ILE A 431 4.73 -23.79 -8.79
CA ILE A 431 4.32 -22.50 -9.34
C ILE A 431 5.32 -22.08 -10.42
N ALA A 432 4.84 -21.42 -11.48
CA ALA A 432 5.72 -20.89 -12.51
C ALA A 432 6.68 -19.83 -11.94
N PRO A 433 7.97 -19.84 -12.32
CA PRO A 433 8.93 -18.86 -11.83
C PRO A 433 8.63 -17.47 -12.39
N ASP A 434 8.80 -16.45 -11.56
CA ASP A 434 8.65 -15.06 -11.97
C ASP A 434 9.97 -14.46 -12.50
N HIS A 435 9.86 -13.28 -13.12
CA HIS A 435 11.00 -12.58 -13.68
C HIS A 435 12.02 -12.14 -12.62
N VAL A 436 11.59 -11.87 -11.38
CA VAL A 436 12.47 -11.44 -10.28
C VAL A 436 13.36 -12.58 -9.80
N MET A 437 12.80 -13.79 -9.66
CA MET A 437 13.53 -15.00 -9.27
C MET A 437 14.55 -15.39 -10.33
N LEU A 438 14.13 -15.47 -11.60
CA LEU A 438 15.02 -15.80 -12.71
C LEU A 438 16.09 -14.71 -12.91
N GLY A 439 15.76 -13.44 -12.72
CA GLY A 439 16.72 -12.34 -12.72
C GLY A 439 17.75 -12.45 -11.59
N SER A 440 17.34 -12.91 -10.41
CA SER A 440 18.24 -13.15 -9.27
C SER A 440 19.21 -14.31 -9.57
N LEU A 441 18.72 -15.41 -10.15
CA LEU A 441 19.59 -16.51 -10.59
C LEU A 441 20.52 -16.10 -11.73
N LEU A 442 20.04 -15.33 -12.71
CA LEU A 442 20.86 -14.81 -13.80
C LEU A 442 21.98 -13.90 -13.27
N SER A 443 21.67 -13.06 -12.27
CA SER A 443 22.66 -12.22 -11.60
C SER A 443 23.71 -13.06 -10.89
N ALA A 444 23.30 -14.14 -10.22
CA ALA A 444 24.21 -15.07 -9.58
C ALA A 444 25.11 -15.80 -10.61
N CYS A 445 24.55 -16.24 -11.74
CA CYS A 445 25.32 -16.83 -12.83
C CYS A 445 26.41 -15.88 -13.36
N LYS A 446 26.10 -14.57 -13.47
CA LYS A 446 27.08 -13.54 -13.84
C LYS A 446 28.21 -13.46 -12.81
N ILE A 447 27.86 -13.36 -11.52
CA ILE A 447 28.83 -13.18 -10.43
C ILE A 447 29.77 -14.38 -10.32
N HIS A 448 29.23 -15.60 -10.44
CA HIS A 448 30.00 -16.84 -10.30
C HIS A 448 30.54 -17.39 -11.63
N GLY A 449 30.40 -16.66 -12.73
CA GLY A 449 30.97 -17.00 -14.04
C GLY A 449 30.35 -18.23 -14.74
N ASN A 450 29.13 -18.64 -14.38
CA ASN A 450 28.44 -19.76 -15.03
C ASN A 450 27.58 -19.28 -16.20
N PHE A 451 28.24 -19.01 -17.32
CA PHE A 451 27.60 -18.43 -18.50
C PHE A 451 26.63 -19.38 -19.21
N GLU A 452 26.88 -20.69 -19.17
CA GLU A 452 26.00 -21.69 -19.79
C GLU A 452 24.61 -21.69 -19.15
N LEU A 453 24.56 -21.75 -17.81
CA LEU A 453 23.30 -21.67 -17.08
C LEU A 453 22.67 -20.28 -17.20
N GLY A 454 23.49 -19.22 -17.18
CA GLY A 454 23.03 -17.86 -17.43
C GLY A 454 22.31 -17.72 -18.77
N GLU A 455 22.84 -18.31 -19.84
CA GLU A 455 22.21 -18.31 -21.15
C GLU A 455 20.89 -19.11 -21.18
N GLN A 456 20.82 -20.24 -20.46
CA GLN A 456 19.58 -21.00 -20.34
C GLN A 456 18.48 -20.18 -19.63
N VAL A 457 18.79 -19.60 -18.47
CA VAL A 457 17.86 -18.76 -17.69
C VAL A 457 17.41 -17.54 -18.49
N ALA A 458 18.33 -16.91 -19.22
CA ALA A 458 18.03 -15.80 -20.10
C ALA A 458 17.01 -16.13 -21.20
N ARG A 459 17.14 -17.30 -21.84
CA ARG A 459 16.18 -17.74 -22.86
C ARG A 459 14.79 -17.96 -22.28
N ILE A 460 14.70 -18.49 -21.06
CA ILE A 460 13.43 -18.67 -20.35
C ILE A 460 12.78 -17.31 -20.09
N LEU A 461 13.54 -16.32 -19.58
CA LEU A 461 13.05 -14.96 -19.35
C LEU A 461 12.50 -14.29 -20.61
N MET A 462 13.20 -14.42 -21.74
CA MET A 462 12.78 -13.85 -23.02
C MET A 462 11.46 -14.43 -23.54
N ASN A 463 11.17 -15.70 -23.24
CA ASN A 463 9.94 -16.35 -23.69
C ASN A 463 8.70 -15.95 -22.86
N HIS A 464 8.87 -15.33 -21.68
CA HIS A 464 7.77 -14.96 -20.78
C HIS A 464 7.18 -13.55 -21.03
N GLY A 465 7.55 -12.88 -22.12
CA GLY A 465 6.79 -11.78 -22.72
C GLY A 465 6.83 -10.41 -22.04
N VAL A 466 7.16 -10.31 -20.75
CA VAL A 466 7.33 -9.02 -20.04
C VAL A 466 8.65 -9.02 -19.30
N VAL A 467 9.62 -8.26 -19.82
CA VAL A 467 10.98 -8.17 -19.30
C VAL A 467 11.29 -6.71 -19.02
N ASP A 468 11.70 -6.40 -17.78
CA ASP A 468 12.04 -5.05 -17.37
C ASP A 468 13.39 -4.58 -17.96
N SER A 469 13.66 -3.28 -17.90
CA SER A 469 14.92 -2.71 -18.39
C SER A 469 16.15 -3.32 -17.70
N GLY A 470 16.02 -3.68 -16.42
CA GLY A 470 17.07 -4.33 -15.63
C GLY A 470 17.46 -5.69 -16.18
N THR A 471 16.49 -6.52 -16.55
CA THR A 471 16.73 -7.86 -17.10
C THR A 471 17.37 -7.80 -18.50
N TYR A 472 16.96 -6.88 -19.37
CA TYR A 472 17.62 -6.66 -20.66
C TYR A 472 19.11 -6.28 -20.48
N VAL A 473 19.39 -5.36 -19.55
CA VAL A 473 20.76 -4.95 -19.23
C VAL A 473 21.56 -6.12 -18.68
N LEU A 474 20.99 -6.89 -17.75
CA LEU A 474 21.65 -8.06 -17.17
C LEU A 474 21.95 -9.13 -18.22
N LEU A 475 21.01 -9.39 -19.14
CA LEU A 475 21.20 -10.32 -20.24
C LEU A 475 22.31 -9.87 -21.20
N ALA A 476 22.29 -8.60 -21.63
CA ALA A 476 23.34 -8.05 -22.48
C ALA A 476 24.71 -8.15 -21.78
N ASN A 477 24.75 -7.95 -20.47
CA ASN A 477 25.96 -8.08 -19.67
C ASN A 477 26.47 -9.52 -19.61
N VAL A 478 25.61 -10.53 -19.45
CA VAL A 478 26.01 -11.95 -19.46
C VAL A 478 26.62 -12.34 -20.80
N TYR A 479 26.02 -11.91 -21.92
CA TYR A 479 26.60 -12.14 -23.25
C TYR A 479 27.93 -11.42 -23.44
N ALA A 480 28.03 -10.16 -23.01
CA ALA A 480 29.27 -9.38 -23.09
C ALA A 480 30.40 -10.02 -22.27
N SER A 481 30.13 -10.45 -21.03
CA SER A 481 31.11 -11.16 -20.19
C SER A 481 31.53 -12.52 -20.76
N SER A 482 30.74 -13.11 -21.66
CA SER A 482 31.06 -14.35 -22.38
C SER A 482 31.79 -14.11 -23.72
N GLY A 483 32.14 -12.85 -24.04
CA GLY A 483 32.74 -12.47 -25.33
C GLY A 483 31.76 -12.49 -26.52
N LYS A 484 30.47 -12.72 -26.29
CA LYS A 484 29.39 -12.76 -27.30
C LYS A 484 28.85 -11.35 -27.58
N TRP A 485 29.70 -10.47 -28.10
CA TRP A 485 29.38 -9.05 -28.30
C TRP A 485 28.23 -8.79 -29.28
N LYS A 486 28.07 -9.64 -30.30
CA LYS A 486 26.99 -9.52 -31.29
C LYS A 486 25.62 -9.75 -30.65
N GLU A 487 25.51 -10.79 -29.84
CA GLU A 487 24.32 -11.14 -29.09
C GLU A 487 23.99 -10.06 -28.05
N ALA A 488 24.99 -9.55 -27.34
CA ALA A 488 24.82 -8.43 -26.42
C ALA A 488 24.27 -7.18 -27.13
N ALA A 489 24.79 -6.85 -28.32
CA ALA A 489 24.31 -5.75 -29.14
C ALA A 489 22.87 -5.98 -29.63
N GLN A 490 22.52 -7.20 -30.05
CA GLN A 490 21.14 -7.56 -30.44
C GLN A 490 20.14 -7.38 -29.31
N ILE A 491 20.52 -7.75 -28.07
CA ILE A 491 19.66 -7.57 -26.89
C ILE A 491 19.45 -6.07 -26.59
N ARG A 492 20.51 -5.25 -26.67
CA ARG A 492 20.42 -3.80 -26.51
C ARG A 492 19.57 -3.15 -27.62
N ALA A 493 19.66 -3.65 -28.86
CA ALA A 493 18.83 -3.21 -29.98
C ALA A 493 17.35 -3.53 -29.75
N LYS A 494 17.02 -4.77 -29.35
CA LYS A 494 15.65 -5.18 -29.01
C LYS A 494 15.05 -4.33 -27.88
N MET A 495 15.85 -4.01 -26.86
CA MET A 495 15.42 -3.13 -25.78
C MET A 495 15.02 -1.73 -26.30
N LYS A 496 15.81 -1.17 -27.23
CA LYS A 496 15.53 0.12 -27.87
C LYS A 496 14.32 0.07 -28.81
N GLU A 497 14.17 -0.98 -29.60
CA GLU A 497 13.01 -1.21 -30.47
C GLU A 497 11.71 -1.34 -29.69
N GLY A 498 11.74 -1.97 -28.51
CA GLY A 498 10.61 -2.08 -27.60
C GLY A 498 10.27 -0.80 -26.83
N GLY A 499 10.99 0.31 -27.07
CA GLY A 499 10.81 1.58 -26.35
C GLY A 499 11.22 1.53 -24.87
N ILE A 500 11.92 0.47 -24.44
CA ILE A 500 12.33 0.29 -23.04
C ILE A 500 13.59 1.11 -22.81
N GLN A 501 13.51 2.12 -21.94
CA GLN A 501 14.67 2.93 -21.58
C GLN A 501 15.40 2.35 -20.36
N LYS A 502 16.73 2.44 -20.40
CA LYS A 502 17.56 2.09 -19.25
C LYS A 502 17.37 3.14 -18.17
N GLU A 503 17.03 2.71 -16.96
CA GLU A 503 17.00 3.59 -15.80
C GLU A 503 18.42 4.09 -15.50
N PRO A 504 18.66 5.42 -15.47
CA PRO A 504 19.97 5.96 -15.15
C PRO A 504 20.32 5.70 -13.69
N GLY A 505 21.60 5.44 -13.42
CA GLY A 505 22.09 5.37 -12.05
C GLY A 505 22.11 6.75 -11.41
N CYS A 506 21.36 6.91 -10.33
CA CYS A 506 21.24 8.13 -9.54
C CYS A 506 21.60 7.84 -8.08
N SER A 507 22.45 8.69 -7.51
CA SER A 507 22.76 8.69 -6.09
C SER A 507 22.26 9.97 -5.45
N SER A 508 21.54 9.86 -4.34
CA SER A 508 21.04 11.00 -3.58
C SER A 508 21.66 11.06 -2.18
N ILE A 509 21.79 12.27 -1.65
CA ILE A 509 22.32 12.55 -0.32
C ILE A 509 21.52 13.69 0.32
N GLU A 510 21.13 13.53 1.59
CA GLU A 510 20.48 14.58 2.37
C GLU A 510 21.53 15.39 3.11
N VAL A 511 21.59 16.71 2.84
CA VAL A 511 22.44 17.66 3.57
C VAL A 511 21.61 18.90 3.89
N ASN A 512 21.65 19.35 5.14
CA ASN A 512 20.91 20.56 5.59
C ASN A 512 19.40 20.52 5.26
N ASN A 513 18.75 19.36 5.34
CA ASN A 513 17.34 19.10 5.01
C ASN A 513 16.97 19.26 3.53
N GLU A 514 17.95 19.28 2.63
CA GLU A 514 17.75 19.24 1.18
C GLU A 514 18.31 17.92 0.61
N ILE A 515 17.56 17.30 -0.30
CA ILE A 515 18.00 16.09 -1.01
C ILE A 515 18.70 16.56 -2.29
N HIS A 516 19.97 16.18 -2.42
CA HIS A 516 20.78 16.46 -3.60
C HIS A 516 20.95 15.18 -4.42
N GLU A 517 20.54 15.22 -5.68
CA GLU A 517 20.63 14.09 -6.61
C GLU A 517 21.78 14.27 -7.58
N PHE A 518 22.52 13.18 -7.82
CA PHE A 518 23.66 13.14 -8.71
C PHE A 518 23.48 12.01 -9.72
N LEU A 519 23.63 12.35 -11.00
CA LEU A 519 23.80 11.39 -12.09
C LEU A 519 25.28 11.17 -12.40
N LEU A 520 25.58 10.22 -13.28
CA LEU A 520 26.95 10.00 -13.77
C LEU A 520 27.45 11.27 -14.48
N GLY A 521 28.58 11.81 -14.02
CA GLY A 521 29.17 13.02 -14.60
C GLY A 521 28.32 14.29 -14.47
N ASP A 522 27.49 14.41 -13.43
CA ASP A 522 26.54 15.51 -13.29
C ASP A 522 27.20 16.89 -13.13
N LEU A 523 26.80 17.84 -13.97
CA LEU A 523 27.26 19.24 -13.97
C LEU A 523 26.17 20.24 -13.57
N ARG A 524 24.98 19.77 -13.17
CA ARG A 524 23.83 20.63 -12.82
C ARG A 524 23.96 21.25 -11.43
N HIS A 525 24.73 20.63 -10.54
CA HIS A 525 24.83 21.08 -9.15
C HIS A 525 25.52 22.46 -9.03
N PRO A 526 24.98 23.42 -8.23
CA PRO A 526 25.56 24.76 -8.10
C PRO A 526 27.02 24.77 -7.61
N GLN A 527 27.41 23.76 -6.83
CA GLN A 527 28.77 23.61 -6.28
C GLN A 527 29.66 22.63 -7.08
N LYS A 528 29.35 22.37 -8.36
CA LYS A 528 30.07 21.38 -9.18
C LYS A 528 31.59 21.53 -9.13
N GLU A 529 32.13 22.74 -9.24
CA GLU A 529 33.59 22.96 -9.24
C GLU A 529 34.25 22.43 -7.95
N LYS A 530 33.63 22.70 -6.79
CA LYS A 530 34.12 22.20 -5.50
C LYS A 530 34.02 20.68 -5.40
N ILE A 531 32.94 20.10 -5.92
CA ILE A 531 32.72 18.64 -5.91
C ILE A 531 33.77 17.94 -6.78
N TYR A 532 34.03 18.45 -7.99
CA TYR A 532 35.01 17.87 -8.90
C TYR A 532 36.45 18.05 -8.42
N ASN A 533 36.79 19.21 -7.84
CA ASN A 533 38.10 19.39 -7.21
C ASN A 533 38.30 18.40 -6.06
N LYS A 534 37.25 18.16 -5.25
CA LYS A 534 37.32 17.16 -4.18
C LYS A 534 37.41 15.73 -4.72
N LEU A 535 36.72 15.44 -5.82
CA LEU A 535 36.78 14.15 -6.50
C LEU A 535 38.19 13.86 -7.04
N GLU A 536 38.84 14.85 -7.63
CA GLU A 536 40.22 14.73 -8.12
C GLU A 536 41.20 14.48 -6.96
N GLU A 537 41.13 15.27 -5.88
CA GLU A 537 41.89 15.05 -4.65
C GLU A 537 41.68 13.63 -4.11
N LEU A 538 40.41 13.21 -4.02
CA LEU A 538 40.04 11.90 -3.49
C LEU A 538 40.55 10.75 -4.37
N ASN A 539 40.46 10.89 -5.69
CA ASN A 539 40.97 9.89 -6.64
C ASN A 539 42.49 9.74 -6.51
N GLN A 540 43.23 10.84 -6.29
CA GLN A 540 44.67 10.79 -6.05
C GLN A 540 45.01 10.05 -4.75
N VAL A 541 44.34 10.40 -3.64
CA VAL A 541 44.55 9.74 -2.34
C VAL A 541 44.17 8.25 -2.40
N LEU A 542 43.11 7.90 -3.12
CA LEU A 542 42.71 6.51 -3.31
C LEU A 542 43.76 5.69 -4.08
N LYS A 543 44.37 6.26 -5.13
CA LYS A 543 45.48 5.62 -5.86
C LYS A 543 46.68 5.37 -4.95
N GLU A 544 47.06 6.35 -4.14
CA GLU A 544 48.14 6.22 -3.16
C GLU A 544 47.84 5.18 -2.08
N ALA A 545 46.56 5.02 -1.70
CA ALA A 545 46.10 4.00 -0.78
C ALA A 545 45.95 2.59 -1.42
N GLY A 546 46.29 2.43 -2.70
CA GLY A 546 46.31 1.15 -3.40
C GLY A 546 44.96 0.74 -4.02
N HIS A 547 44.04 1.67 -4.28
CA HIS A 547 42.82 1.37 -5.02
C HIS A 547 43.12 1.05 -6.49
N ILE A 548 42.70 -0.12 -6.95
CA ILE A 548 42.78 -0.55 -8.35
C ILE A 548 41.36 -0.51 -8.93
N PRO A 549 41.10 0.29 -9.99
CA PRO A 549 39.79 0.33 -10.63
C PRO A 549 39.41 -1.03 -11.23
N ALA A 550 38.17 -1.49 -11.00
CA ALA A 550 37.70 -2.76 -11.56
C ALA A 550 37.26 -2.60 -13.03
N THR A 551 38.22 -2.41 -13.94
CA THR A 551 37.96 -2.19 -15.38
C THR A 551 37.18 -3.33 -16.03
N ASP A 552 37.35 -4.57 -15.57
CA ASP A 552 36.60 -5.75 -16.02
C ASP A 552 35.08 -5.63 -15.79
N ALA A 553 34.64 -4.78 -14.85
CA ALA A 553 33.23 -4.53 -14.60
C ALA A 553 32.57 -3.63 -15.66
N VAL A 554 33.36 -2.94 -16.49
CA VAL A 554 32.87 -2.06 -17.56
C VAL A 554 32.69 -2.88 -18.85
N LEU A 555 31.46 -3.35 -19.05
CA LEU A 555 31.06 -4.23 -20.18
C LEU A 555 30.74 -3.43 -21.45
N HIS A 556 31.66 -2.53 -21.80
CA HIS A 556 31.71 -1.78 -23.04
C HIS A 556 33.03 -2.06 -23.74
N ASP A 557 32.96 -2.24 -25.05
CA ASP A 557 34.13 -2.43 -25.91
C ASP A 557 34.80 -1.07 -26.16
N ILE A 558 35.53 -0.61 -25.14
CA ILE A 558 36.24 0.69 -25.08
C ILE A 558 37.64 0.45 -24.49
N GLU A 559 38.55 1.42 -24.63
CA GLU A 559 39.91 1.29 -24.12
C GLU A 559 39.95 1.33 -22.59
N ASP A 560 40.95 0.69 -21.96
CA ASP A 560 40.98 0.53 -20.50
C ASP A 560 41.08 1.87 -19.74
N TRP A 561 41.73 2.88 -20.32
CA TRP A 561 41.77 4.22 -19.72
C TRP A 561 40.39 4.91 -19.75
N GLU A 562 39.55 4.64 -20.76
CA GLU A 562 38.17 5.14 -20.82
C GLU A 562 37.28 4.45 -19.78
N LYS A 563 37.52 3.14 -19.55
CA LYS A 563 36.86 2.39 -18.47
C LYS A 563 37.20 2.98 -17.10
N GLU A 564 38.48 3.26 -16.85
CA GLU A 564 38.92 3.90 -15.61
C GLU A 564 38.29 5.28 -15.41
N GLN A 565 38.23 6.09 -16.47
CA GLN A 565 37.62 7.41 -16.40
C GLN A 565 36.11 7.33 -16.12
N ALA A 566 35.40 6.38 -16.73
CA ALA A 566 33.98 6.14 -16.48
C ALA A 566 33.70 5.77 -15.02
N LEU A 567 34.54 4.88 -14.43
CA LEU A 567 34.44 4.49 -13.02
C LEU A 567 34.71 5.67 -12.08
N ALA A 568 35.62 6.57 -12.47
CA ALA A 568 36.03 7.72 -11.67
C ALA A 568 34.95 8.79 -11.46
N ILE A 569 33.87 8.78 -12.25
CA ILE A 569 32.80 9.79 -12.22
C ILE A 569 31.40 9.22 -11.88
N HIS A 570 31.36 8.05 -11.25
CA HIS A 570 30.10 7.47 -10.79
C HIS A 570 29.36 8.39 -9.80
N SER A 571 28.02 8.36 -9.86
CA SER A 571 27.13 9.20 -9.05
C SER A 571 27.39 9.10 -7.54
N GLU A 572 27.78 7.91 -7.07
CA GLU A 572 28.09 7.60 -5.68
C GLU A 572 29.29 8.43 -5.22
N ARG A 573 30.31 8.58 -6.09
CA ARG A 573 31.51 9.37 -5.80
C ARG A 573 31.16 10.84 -5.65
N LEU A 574 30.33 11.37 -6.55
CA LEU A 574 29.87 12.76 -6.51
C LEU A 574 29.07 13.04 -5.23
N ALA A 575 28.13 12.17 -4.88
CA ALA A 575 27.35 12.29 -3.66
C ALA A 575 28.21 12.25 -2.39
N ILE A 576 29.20 11.35 -2.32
CA ILE A 576 30.13 11.27 -1.18
C ILE A 576 31.04 12.50 -1.13
N CYS A 577 31.57 12.96 -2.26
CA CYS A 577 32.39 14.17 -2.32
C CYS A 577 31.60 15.39 -1.82
N TYR A 578 30.34 15.52 -2.25
CA TYR A 578 29.44 16.55 -1.74
C TYR A 578 29.21 16.42 -0.23
N GLY A 579 28.98 15.20 0.26
CA GLY A 579 28.87 14.92 1.69
C GLY A 579 30.12 15.33 2.48
N LEU A 580 31.31 15.05 1.95
CA LEU A 580 32.60 15.39 2.59
C LEU A 580 32.85 16.90 2.67
N ILE A 581 32.51 17.67 1.63
CA ILE A 581 32.70 19.13 1.63
C ILE A 581 31.64 19.87 2.44
N SER A 582 30.41 19.32 2.51
CA SER A 582 29.26 20.03 3.08
C SER A 582 28.98 19.68 4.54
N THR A 583 29.65 18.66 5.10
CA THR A 583 29.41 18.22 6.49
C THR A 583 30.68 18.22 7.34
N LYS A 584 30.49 18.47 8.65
CA LYS A 584 31.57 18.49 9.64
C LYS A 584 32.33 17.16 9.70
N PRO A 585 33.63 17.16 10.08
CA PRO A 585 34.38 15.95 10.37
C PRO A 585 33.61 15.00 11.31
N CYS A 586 33.77 13.70 11.11
CA CYS A 586 33.11 12.62 11.87
C CYS A 586 31.57 12.50 11.70
N THR A 587 30.91 13.40 10.96
CA THR A 587 29.48 13.22 10.62
C THR A 587 29.31 12.01 9.69
N THR A 588 28.35 11.14 10.02
CA THR A 588 27.97 10.00 9.16
C THR A 588 27.41 10.48 7.83
N ILE A 589 28.00 10.02 6.73
CA ILE A 589 27.50 10.33 5.37
C ILE A 589 26.51 9.23 4.97
N ARG A 590 25.33 9.62 4.49
CA ARG A 590 24.28 8.69 4.04
C ARG A 590 23.97 8.93 2.57
N VAL A 591 24.12 7.89 1.75
CA VAL A 591 23.85 7.96 0.31
C VAL A 591 22.83 6.90 -0.05
N VAL A 592 21.84 7.26 -0.86
CA VAL A 592 20.87 6.31 -1.43
C VAL A 592 21.14 6.17 -2.92
N LYS A 593 21.27 4.94 -3.38
CA LYS A 593 21.47 4.58 -4.79
C LYS A 593 20.22 3.86 -5.28
N ASN A 594 19.67 4.33 -6.42
CA ASN A 594 18.50 3.69 -7.03
C ASN A 594 18.82 2.34 -7.71
N LEU A 595 20.10 2.05 -7.98
CA LEU A 595 20.61 0.79 -8.53
C LEU A 595 21.46 0.03 -7.50
N ARG A 596 21.90 -1.18 -7.85
CA ARG A 596 22.92 -1.89 -7.09
C ARG A 596 24.26 -1.15 -7.22
N VAL A 597 24.96 -0.93 -6.11
CA VAL A 597 26.33 -0.36 -6.11
C VAL A 597 27.24 -1.31 -6.91
N CYS A 598 28.24 -0.81 -7.65
CA CYS A 598 29.20 -1.69 -8.34
C CYS A 598 30.38 -2.08 -7.43
N ASP A 599 31.09 -3.16 -7.75
CA ASP A 599 32.21 -3.67 -6.96
C ASP A 599 33.34 -2.65 -6.78
N ASP A 600 33.59 -1.84 -7.82
CA ASP A 600 34.53 -0.72 -7.79
C ASP A 600 34.15 0.32 -6.74
N CYS A 601 32.92 0.84 -6.81
CA CYS A 601 32.41 1.81 -5.85
C CYS A 601 32.37 1.22 -4.44
N HIS A 602 31.95 -0.03 -4.27
CA HIS A 602 31.94 -0.69 -2.97
C HIS A 602 33.35 -0.74 -2.34
N SER A 603 34.36 -1.17 -3.12
CA SER A 603 35.75 -1.25 -2.67
C SER A 603 36.34 0.13 -2.38
N MET A 604 36.01 1.11 -3.22
CA MET A 604 36.43 2.48 -3.06
C MET A 604 35.86 3.11 -1.78
N ILE A 605 34.55 2.93 -1.50
CA ILE A 605 33.90 3.56 -0.35
C ILE A 605 34.48 3.04 0.97
N LYS A 606 34.90 1.77 1.03
CA LYS A 606 35.67 1.24 2.17
C LYS A 606 36.93 2.08 2.43
N LEU A 607 37.72 2.33 1.38
CA LEU A 607 38.94 3.11 1.49
C LEU A 607 38.64 4.55 1.89
N ILE A 608 37.60 5.19 1.33
CA ILE A 608 37.17 6.52 1.79
C ILE A 608 36.84 6.50 3.28
N ALA A 609 36.04 5.53 3.74
CA ALA A 609 35.66 5.44 5.16
C ALA A 609 36.89 5.30 6.06
N LYS A 610 37.91 4.54 5.63
CA LYS A 610 39.19 4.41 6.32
C LYS A 610 40.01 5.71 6.33
N ILE A 611 40.17 6.35 5.18
CA ILE A 611 41.00 7.56 5.00
C ILE A 611 40.39 8.74 5.75
N THR A 612 39.07 8.91 5.66
CA THR A 612 38.36 10.05 6.24
C THR A 612 38.00 9.84 7.70
N GLY A 613 38.09 8.61 8.21
CA GLY A 613 37.65 8.23 9.55
C GLY A 613 36.15 8.44 9.78
N ARG A 614 35.34 8.42 8.71
CA ARG A 614 33.88 8.62 8.77
C ARG A 614 33.15 7.33 8.48
N LYS A 615 32.06 7.10 9.21
CA LYS A 615 31.05 6.10 8.85
C LYS A 615 30.31 6.57 7.60
N ILE A 616 30.31 5.76 6.56
CA ILE A 616 29.53 6.00 5.34
C ILE A 616 28.48 4.90 5.22
N VAL A 617 27.22 5.29 5.10
CA VAL A 617 26.10 4.36 4.96
C VAL A 617 25.55 4.52 3.55
N VAL A 618 25.61 3.47 2.75
CA VAL A 618 25.05 3.47 1.40
C VAL A 618 23.90 2.48 1.32
N ARG A 619 22.73 2.96 0.92
CA ARG A 619 21.57 2.12 0.60
C ARG A 619 21.56 1.85 -0.89
N ASP A 620 21.53 0.58 -1.29
CA ASP A 620 21.19 0.18 -2.65
C ASP A 620 19.74 -0.33 -2.74
N ARG A 621 19.33 -0.91 -3.88
CA ARG A 621 17.98 -1.46 -4.07
C ARG A 621 17.56 -2.47 -3.00
N LYS A 622 18.48 -3.31 -2.52
CA LYS A 622 18.18 -4.48 -1.70
C LYS A 622 18.66 -4.34 -0.25
N ARG A 623 19.73 -3.56 0.03
CA ARG A 623 20.36 -3.52 1.36
C ARG A 623 21.10 -2.22 1.66
N PHE A 624 21.50 -2.11 2.91
CA PHE A 624 22.47 -1.13 3.40
C PHE A 624 23.86 -1.74 3.50
N HIS A 625 24.82 -0.88 3.19
CA HIS A 625 26.25 -1.09 3.36
C HIS A 625 26.76 -0.05 4.35
N HIS A 626 27.22 -0.51 5.51
CA HIS A 626 27.84 0.35 6.53
C HIS A 626 29.34 0.23 6.39
N PHE A 627 29.97 1.27 5.86
CA PHE A 627 31.40 1.35 5.67
C PHE A 627 32.04 2.07 6.85
N GLU A 628 32.95 1.37 7.53
CA GLU A 628 33.64 1.89 8.70
C GLU A 628 35.03 1.25 8.79
N ASN A 629 36.07 2.08 8.96
CA ASN A 629 37.46 1.65 9.11
C ASN A 629 37.98 0.70 8.01
N GLY A 630 37.51 0.85 6.76
CA GLY A 630 37.93 0.01 5.65
C GLY A 630 37.13 -1.29 5.48
N ASN A 631 36.15 -1.54 6.34
CA ASN A 631 35.28 -2.70 6.26
C ASN A 631 33.85 -2.30 5.89
N CYS A 632 33.10 -3.22 5.31
CA CYS A 632 31.67 -3.07 5.07
C CYS A 632 30.89 -4.09 5.90
N SER A 633 29.73 -3.71 6.44
CA SER A 633 28.85 -4.62 7.19
C SER A 633 28.35 -5.82 6.39
N CYS A 634 28.51 -5.83 5.06
CA CYS A 634 28.19 -6.99 4.23
C CYS A 634 29.25 -8.11 4.28
N GLY A 635 30.45 -7.85 4.81
CA GLY A 635 31.54 -8.83 4.80
C GLY A 635 31.94 -9.29 3.39
N ASP A 636 31.74 -8.43 2.38
CA ASP A 636 31.91 -8.74 0.95
C ASP A 636 30.97 -9.82 0.39
N TYR A 637 29.89 -10.09 1.11
CA TYR A 637 28.81 -10.96 0.71
C TYR A 637 27.53 -10.13 0.49
N TRP A 638 27.22 -9.77 -0.76
CA TRP A 638 26.08 -8.89 -1.09
C TRP A 638 25.49 -9.10 -2.48
#